data_AF-A0A5C4WC51-F1
#
_entry.id   AF-A0A5C4WC51-F1
#
_cell.length_a   1.000
_cell.length_b   1.000
_cell.length_c   1.000
_cell.angle_alpha   90.00
_cell.angle_beta   90.00
_cell.angle_gamma   90.00
#
_symmetry.space_group_name_H-M   'P 1'
#
loop_
_entity.id
_entity.type
_entity.pdbx_description
1 polymer ?
#
loop_
_entity_poly.entity_id
_entity_poly.type
_entity_poly.pdbx_seq_one_letter_code
_entity_poly.pdbx_strand_id
1 'polypeptide(L)'
;MSSRSFPASGLSVGLAHIASYVVACLVHLLGPAFLVIGVYLLSRMTVFALLAGVVALGFAWLVRPRVPRLPPDIQPLTREEAPNLYALLDRIADRVGAPRANIVALNGMVNAAVTTYGWRRRQLVVIGYPLWLILTPRERVAILAHEMAHFGNGDARHGLVVGTALHSLVELYEITRFDPHDDRGLDYRMAGALLALAGLPVRLLILVLELLMYRSSQRAEYRADELGARVAGSRAMVSMLDAFTTRTPSAEDFLEPSAAVVRASDLWGDLRAGVTAVPEEEVERRRQAAREERTRVDVTHPPTYLRMERVRRLPCMEGEIEAADVEKVQAELEQAAHRVAKSVRDAARGALYR
;
A
#
# COMPACT_ATOMS: atom_id res chain seq x y z
N MET A 1 19.99 -11.60 44.21
CA MET A 1 20.11 -11.96 42.78
C MET A 1 19.75 -10.73 41.96
N SER A 2 20.74 -10.11 41.31
CA SER A 2 20.58 -8.86 40.58
C SER A 2 19.73 -9.05 39.32
N SER A 3 18.70 -8.23 39.18
CA SER A 3 18.03 -7.96 37.91
C SER A 3 19.03 -7.29 36.97
N ARG A 4 19.60 -8.07 36.04
CA ARG A 4 20.32 -7.50 34.89
C ARG A 4 19.28 -6.94 33.94
N SER A 5 19.08 -5.62 34.01
CA SER A 5 18.46 -4.84 32.94
C SER A 5 19.32 -4.98 31.68
N PHE A 6 18.79 -5.62 30.66
CA PHE A 6 19.37 -5.50 29.32
C PHE A 6 19.17 -4.05 28.84
N PRO A 7 20.23 -3.29 28.50
CA PRO A 7 20.04 -2.03 27.83
C PRO A 7 19.57 -2.36 26.41
N ALA A 8 18.27 -2.25 26.15
CA ALA A 8 17.77 -2.18 24.78
C ALA A 8 18.24 -0.83 24.20
N SER A 9 19.50 -0.77 23.76
CA SER A 9 20.06 0.35 23.00
C SER A 9 19.47 0.34 21.59
N GLY A 10 18.15 0.52 21.49
CA GLY A 10 17.53 0.92 20.25
C GLY A 10 17.91 2.37 19.95
N LEU A 11 18.24 2.67 18.70
CA LEU A 11 18.38 4.05 18.24
C LEU A 11 17.12 4.84 18.68
N SER A 12 17.33 6.03 19.25
CA SER A 12 16.20 6.91 19.53
C SER A 12 15.44 7.17 18.23
N VAL A 13 14.12 7.36 18.29
CA VAL A 13 13.32 7.56 17.07
C VAL A 13 13.81 8.74 16.23
N GLY A 14 14.38 9.77 16.88
CA GLY A 14 15.04 10.87 16.18
C GLY A 14 16.30 10.46 15.43
N LEU A 15 17.18 9.65 16.04
CA LEU A 15 18.40 9.15 15.37
C LEU A 15 18.06 8.24 14.20
N ALA A 16 17.09 7.34 14.35
CA ALA A 16 16.66 6.45 13.27
C ALA A 16 16.05 7.23 12.09
N HIS A 17 15.31 8.31 12.39
CA HIS A 17 14.78 9.21 11.38
C HIS A 17 15.90 9.97 10.63
N ILE A 18 16.89 10.51 11.34
CA ILE A 18 18.04 11.15 10.68
C ILE A 18 18.80 10.14 9.82
N ALA A 19 19.05 8.94 10.34
CA ALA A 19 19.73 7.88 9.62
C ALA A 19 18.99 7.46 8.34
N SER A 20 17.65 7.37 8.36
CA SER A 20 16.88 7.03 7.15
C SER A 20 17.02 8.09 6.06
N TYR A 21 17.05 9.38 6.43
CA TYR A 21 17.33 10.46 5.49
C TYR A 21 18.75 10.42 4.95
N VAL A 22 19.75 10.10 5.78
CA VAL A 22 21.14 9.94 5.32
C VAL A 22 21.23 8.80 4.31
N VAL A 23 20.66 7.62 4.62
CA VAL A 23 20.65 6.48 3.69
C VAL A 23 19.91 6.81 2.40
N ALA A 24 18.75 7.46 2.48
CA ALA A 24 18.00 7.89 1.31
C ALA A 24 18.78 8.89 0.43
N CYS A 25 19.49 9.84 1.03
CA CYS A 25 20.37 10.75 0.31
C CYS A 25 21.52 9.99 -0.38
N LEU A 26 22.13 9.00 0.27
CA LEU A 26 23.16 8.16 -0.35
C LEU A 26 22.61 7.39 -1.55
N VAL A 27 21.38 6.86 -1.47
CA VAL A 27 20.70 6.21 -2.59
C VAL A 27 20.52 7.20 -3.75
N HIS A 28 20.10 8.43 -3.47
CA HIS A 28 19.95 9.47 -4.50
C HIS A 28 21.26 9.85 -5.19
N LEU A 29 22.40 9.70 -4.50
CA LEU A 29 23.72 9.94 -5.09
C LEU A 29 24.16 8.85 -6.07
N LEU A 30 23.54 7.66 -6.06
CA LEU A 30 23.86 6.58 -7.00
C LEU A 30 23.63 7.02 -8.46
N GLY A 31 22.52 7.70 -8.74
CA GLY A 31 22.18 8.17 -10.09
C GLY A 31 23.24 9.11 -10.68
N PRO A 32 23.55 10.25 -10.03
CA PRO A 32 24.63 11.14 -10.44
C PRO A 32 26.00 10.46 -10.51
N ALA A 33 26.33 9.57 -9.58
CA ALA A 33 27.59 8.83 -9.60
C ALA A 33 27.70 7.95 -10.85
N PHE A 34 26.68 7.15 -11.16
CA PHE A 34 26.64 6.33 -12.37
C PHE A 34 26.62 7.16 -13.66
N LEU A 35 25.99 8.34 -13.64
CA LEU A 35 26.02 9.27 -14.77
C LEU A 35 27.45 9.75 -15.04
N VAL A 36 28.16 10.23 -14.00
CA VAL A 36 29.55 10.71 -14.11
C VAL A 36 30.49 9.58 -14.55
N ILE A 37 30.36 8.39 -13.93
CA ILE A 37 31.14 7.20 -14.30
C ILE A 37 30.86 6.82 -15.75
N GLY A 38 29.59 6.80 -16.17
CA GLY A 38 29.19 6.48 -17.53
C GLY A 38 29.82 7.43 -18.55
N VAL A 39 29.69 8.74 -18.34
CA VAL A 39 30.29 9.76 -19.23
C VAL A 39 31.82 9.64 -19.25
N TYR A 40 32.45 9.44 -18.09
CA TYR A 40 33.91 9.24 -18.00
C TYR A 40 34.37 8.01 -18.78
N LEU A 41 33.69 6.88 -18.64
CA LEU A 41 34.03 5.65 -19.37
C LEU A 41 33.84 5.80 -20.87
N LEU A 42 32.76 6.46 -21.30
CA LEU A 42 32.55 6.78 -22.72
C LEU A 42 33.70 7.61 -23.29
N SER A 43 34.24 8.57 -22.52
CA SER A 43 35.37 9.42 -22.96
C SER A 43 36.66 8.66 -23.26
N ARG A 44 36.80 7.41 -22.78
CA ARG A 44 38.00 6.59 -22.98
C ARG A 44 38.10 5.97 -24.37
N MET A 45 37.01 5.94 -25.14
CA MET A 45 36.93 5.45 -26.53
C MET A 45 37.47 4.03 -26.79
N THR A 46 37.62 3.20 -25.75
CA THR A 46 37.90 1.77 -25.89
C THR A 46 36.61 0.97 -25.89
N VAL A 47 36.54 -0.15 -26.62
CA VAL A 47 35.32 -0.97 -26.72
C VAL A 47 34.77 -1.37 -25.35
N PHE A 48 35.63 -1.82 -24.43
CA PHE A 48 35.21 -2.19 -23.06
C PHE A 48 34.71 -0.99 -22.25
N ALA A 49 35.37 0.17 -22.36
CA ALA A 49 34.92 1.36 -21.66
C ALA A 49 33.61 1.91 -22.25
N LEU A 50 33.41 1.79 -23.57
CA LEU A 50 32.15 2.14 -24.21
C LEU A 50 31.00 1.25 -23.70
N LEU A 51 31.19 -0.07 -23.66
CA LEU A 51 30.19 -1.02 -23.14
C LEU A 51 29.88 -0.74 -21.66
N ALA A 52 30.90 -0.63 -20.81
CA ALA A 52 30.73 -0.33 -19.39
C ALA A 52 30.08 1.05 -19.17
N GLY A 53 30.41 2.04 -20.02
CA GLY A 53 29.82 3.38 -19.99
C GLY A 53 28.32 3.35 -20.29
N VAL A 54 27.90 2.63 -21.33
CA VAL A 54 26.47 2.45 -21.67
C VAL A 54 25.72 1.75 -20.52
N VAL A 55 26.28 0.70 -19.94
CA VAL A 55 25.69 0.00 -18.79
C VAL A 55 25.55 0.95 -17.60
N ALA A 56 26.59 1.72 -17.27
CA ALA A 56 26.55 2.71 -16.20
C ALA A 56 25.48 3.80 -16.44
N LEU A 57 25.33 4.30 -17.67
CA LEU A 57 24.25 5.23 -18.01
C LEU A 57 22.85 4.57 -17.89
N GLY A 58 22.73 3.29 -18.25
CA GLY A 58 21.52 2.51 -18.02
C GLY A 58 21.16 2.41 -16.54
N PHE A 59 22.14 2.18 -15.65
CA PHE A 59 21.94 2.22 -14.21
C PHE A 59 21.58 3.62 -13.71
N ALA A 60 22.26 4.66 -14.19
CA ALA A 60 21.94 6.05 -13.84
C ALA A 60 20.49 6.40 -14.19
N TRP A 61 20.03 5.96 -15.36
CA TRP A 61 18.63 6.06 -15.76
C TRP A 61 17.74 5.27 -14.81
N LEU A 62 18.08 4.03 -14.48
CA LEU A 62 17.24 3.16 -13.68
C LEU A 62 17.04 3.65 -12.25
N VAL A 63 18.09 4.15 -11.58
CA VAL A 63 17.99 4.58 -10.16
C VAL A 63 17.55 6.03 -9.97
N ARG A 64 17.39 6.79 -11.07
CA ARG A 64 17.01 8.21 -10.99
C ARG A 64 15.70 8.39 -10.20
N PRO A 65 15.57 9.44 -9.37
CA PRO A 65 14.31 9.73 -8.70
C PRO A 65 13.21 9.96 -9.74
N ARG A 66 12.12 9.20 -9.62
CA ARG A 66 10.95 9.35 -10.49
C ARG A 66 9.83 10.04 -9.74
N VAL A 67 9.15 10.94 -10.45
CA VAL A 67 7.88 11.49 -9.97
C VAL A 67 6.81 10.41 -10.16
N PRO A 68 6.06 10.03 -9.11
CA PRO A 68 4.97 9.07 -9.25
C PRO A 68 3.98 9.52 -10.31
N ARG A 69 3.61 8.60 -11.20
CA ARG A 69 2.60 8.84 -12.23
C ARG A 69 1.28 8.25 -11.78
N LEU A 70 0.19 8.77 -12.32
CA LEU A 70 -1.10 8.09 -12.24
C LEU A 70 -0.92 6.72 -12.89
N PRO A 71 -1.25 5.61 -12.20
CA PRO A 71 -1.15 4.30 -12.82
C PRO A 71 -2.07 4.25 -14.04
N PRO A 72 -1.61 3.67 -15.17
CA PRO A 72 -2.33 3.74 -16.44
C PRO A 72 -3.69 3.05 -16.39
N ASP A 73 -3.83 2.03 -15.53
CA ASP A 73 -5.01 1.19 -15.42
C ASP A 73 -6.03 1.70 -14.38
N ILE A 74 -5.77 2.84 -13.72
CA ILE A 74 -6.76 3.39 -12.79
C ILE A 74 -7.95 3.96 -13.55
N GLN A 75 -9.14 3.78 -13.00
CA GLN A 75 -10.35 4.41 -13.49
C GLN A 75 -10.68 5.61 -12.58
N PRO A 76 -10.23 6.82 -12.92
CA PRO A 76 -10.48 7.99 -12.08
C PRO A 76 -11.97 8.35 -12.12
N LEU A 77 -12.48 8.82 -10.99
CA LEU A 77 -13.79 9.42 -10.82
C LEU A 77 -13.62 10.93 -10.72
N THR A 78 -14.37 11.69 -11.51
CA THR A 78 -14.38 13.15 -11.38
C THR A 78 -15.28 13.59 -10.22
N ARG A 79 -15.14 14.85 -9.79
CA ARG A 79 -16.00 15.43 -8.76
C ARG A 79 -17.46 15.50 -9.19
N GLU A 80 -17.70 15.58 -10.50
CA GLU A 80 -19.02 15.57 -11.11
C GLU A 80 -19.64 14.16 -11.12
N GLU A 81 -18.83 13.11 -11.28
CA GLU A 81 -19.30 11.72 -11.27
C GLU A 81 -19.60 11.21 -9.85
N ALA A 82 -18.86 11.67 -8.83
CA ALA A 82 -19.03 11.22 -7.45
C ALA A 82 -19.02 12.37 -6.42
N PRO A 83 -19.95 13.34 -6.52
CA PRO A 83 -19.92 14.54 -5.69
C PRO A 83 -20.07 14.25 -4.19
N ASN A 84 -20.90 13.28 -3.79
CA ASN A 84 -21.05 12.90 -2.39
C ASN A 84 -19.78 12.23 -1.86
N LEU A 85 -19.08 11.42 -2.69
CA LEU A 85 -17.80 10.81 -2.29
C LEU A 85 -16.74 11.88 -2.02
N TYR A 86 -16.59 12.84 -2.93
CA TYR A 86 -15.64 13.93 -2.73
C TYR A 86 -16.02 14.82 -1.56
N ALA A 87 -17.31 15.09 -1.33
CA ALA A 87 -17.75 15.84 -0.16
C ALA A 87 -17.46 15.10 1.15
N LEU A 88 -17.63 13.78 1.17
CA LEU A 88 -17.26 12.92 2.30
C LEU A 88 -15.74 12.98 2.56
N LEU A 89 -14.93 12.79 1.52
CA LEU A 89 -13.47 12.86 1.62
C LEU A 89 -12.99 14.25 2.05
N ASP A 90 -13.59 15.32 1.56
CA ASP A 90 -13.24 16.69 1.97
C ASP A 90 -13.51 16.90 3.48
N ARG A 91 -14.65 16.42 4.00
CA ARG A 91 -14.94 16.46 5.45
C ARG A 91 -13.97 15.62 6.28
N ILE A 92 -13.61 14.44 5.79
CA ILE A 92 -12.60 13.58 6.42
C ILE A 92 -11.25 14.29 6.44
N ALA A 93 -10.81 14.86 5.31
CA ALA A 93 -9.56 15.61 5.18
C ALA A 93 -9.48 16.73 6.24
N ASP A 94 -10.54 17.53 6.34
CA ASP A 94 -10.62 18.65 7.27
C ASP A 94 -10.52 18.17 8.75
N ARG A 95 -10.98 16.95 9.06
CA ARG A 95 -10.94 16.36 10.42
C ARG A 95 -9.62 15.71 10.80
N VAL A 96 -8.98 15.06 9.83
CA VAL A 96 -7.71 14.35 10.03
C VAL A 96 -6.50 15.24 9.72
N GLY A 97 -6.72 16.47 9.27
CA GLY A 97 -5.67 17.44 8.95
C GLY A 97 -4.92 17.08 7.66
N ALA A 98 -5.60 16.45 6.71
CA ALA A 98 -5.02 16.00 5.46
C ALA A 98 -5.37 16.94 4.28
N PRO A 99 -4.50 17.01 3.26
CA PRO A 99 -4.86 17.64 2.00
C PRO A 99 -6.04 16.92 1.34
N ARG A 100 -6.91 17.69 0.69
CA ARG A 100 -8.09 17.17 -0.03
C ARG A 100 -7.69 16.30 -1.22
N ALA A 101 -8.50 15.28 -1.49
CA ALA A 101 -8.33 14.40 -2.63
C ALA A 101 -8.45 15.18 -3.95
N ASN A 102 -7.47 15.04 -4.84
CA ASN A 102 -7.52 15.62 -6.18
C ASN A 102 -8.15 14.66 -7.18
N ILE A 103 -7.84 13.37 -7.05
CA ILE A 103 -8.44 12.29 -7.84
C ILE A 103 -8.85 11.18 -6.88
N VAL A 104 -9.99 10.57 -7.15
CA VAL A 104 -10.41 9.31 -6.55
C VAL A 104 -10.49 8.28 -7.66
N ALA A 105 -10.09 7.05 -7.43
CA ALA A 105 -10.21 5.98 -8.41
C ALA A 105 -10.76 4.72 -7.76
N LEU A 106 -11.50 3.92 -8.53
CA LEU A 106 -11.91 2.58 -8.11
C LEU A 106 -11.07 1.52 -8.81
N ASN A 107 -10.80 0.41 -8.12
CA ASN A 107 -10.22 -0.77 -8.74
C ASN A 107 -10.69 -2.06 -8.06
N GLY A 108 -10.15 -3.19 -8.51
CA GLY A 108 -10.53 -4.53 -8.08
C GLY A 108 -9.77 -5.09 -6.88
N MET A 109 -8.94 -4.30 -6.20
CA MET A 109 -8.17 -4.79 -5.04
C MET A 109 -9.09 -4.93 -3.83
N VAL A 110 -8.80 -5.85 -2.91
CA VAL A 110 -9.47 -5.91 -1.60
C VAL A 110 -8.74 -5.00 -0.60
N ASN A 111 -8.49 -3.75 -0.99
CA ASN A 111 -7.76 -2.78 -0.18
C ASN A 111 -8.20 -1.34 -0.48
N ALA A 112 -7.88 -0.39 0.40
CA ALA A 112 -7.91 1.04 0.09
C ALA A 112 -6.48 1.58 0.22
N ALA A 113 -6.16 2.60 -0.56
CA ALA A 113 -4.83 3.19 -0.51
C ALA A 113 -4.86 4.68 -0.84
N VAL A 114 -3.93 5.41 -0.24
CA VAL A 114 -3.67 6.80 -0.56
C VAL A 114 -2.26 6.97 -1.11
N THR A 115 -2.13 7.78 -2.15
CA THR A 115 -0.82 8.09 -2.74
C THR A 115 -0.79 9.48 -3.36
N THR A 116 0.40 9.92 -3.79
CA THR A 116 0.57 11.19 -4.49
C THR A 116 1.02 10.96 -5.93
N TYR A 117 0.65 11.86 -6.83
CA TYR A 117 1.06 11.81 -8.23
C TYR A 117 1.47 13.19 -8.76
N GLY A 118 2.30 13.18 -9.80
CA GLY A 118 2.78 14.35 -10.49
C GLY A 118 3.72 15.22 -9.65
N TRP A 119 4.33 16.21 -10.29
CA TRP A 119 5.35 17.05 -9.65
C TRP A 119 4.77 17.91 -8.51
N ARG A 120 3.47 18.24 -8.59
CA ARG A 120 2.74 18.96 -7.54
C ARG A 120 2.27 18.07 -6.39
N ARG A 121 2.57 16.76 -6.40
CA ARG A 121 2.17 15.79 -5.38
C ARG A 121 0.67 15.85 -5.08
N ARG A 122 -0.13 15.82 -6.15
CA ARG A 122 -1.60 15.80 -6.03
C ARG A 122 -2.04 14.50 -5.38
N GLN A 123 -3.08 14.58 -4.56
CA GLN A 123 -3.58 13.46 -3.77
C GLN A 123 -4.45 12.53 -4.62
N LEU A 124 -4.15 11.24 -4.58
CA LEU A 124 -4.94 10.17 -5.18
C LEU A 124 -5.43 9.25 -4.07
N VAL A 125 -6.75 9.06 -3.99
CA VAL A 125 -7.39 8.04 -3.15
C VAL A 125 -7.81 6.90 -4.08
N VAL A 126 -7.36 5.68 -3.80
CA VAL A 126 -7.76 4.48 -4.53
C VAL A 126 -8.62 3.63 -3.60
N ILE A 127 -9.86 3.39 -4.01
CA ILE A 127 -10.81 2.56 -3.27
C ILE A 127 -10.97 1.24 -4.02
N GLY A 128 -10.51 0.16 -3.41
CA GLY A 128 -10.82 -1.18 -3.86
C GLY A 128 -12.30 -1.47 -3.66
N TYR A 129 -13.03 -1.65 -4.76
CA TYR A 129 -14.47 -1.83 -4.71
C TYR A 129 -14.90 -3.09 -3.93
N PRO A 130 -14.20 -4.25 -4.01
CA PRO A 130 -14.50 -5.39 -3.16
C PRO A 130 -14.44 -5.07 -1.66
N LEU A 131 -13.40 -4.35 -1.21
CA LEU A 131 -13.30 -3.93 0.19
C LEU A 131 -14.44 -2.98 0.55
N TRP A 132 -14.70 -1.98 -0.28
CA TRP A 132 -15.82 -1.06 -0.08
C TRP A 132 -17.15 -1.81 0.10
N LEU A 133 -17.37 -2.86 -0.69
CA LEU A 133 -18.60 -3.63 -0.73
C LEU A 133 -18.86 -4.42 0.56
N ILE A 134 -17.81 -5.01 1.15
CA ILE A 134 -17.92 -5.86 2.35
C ILE A 134 -17.98 -5.06 3.65
N LEU A 135 -17.62 -3.77 3.61
CA LEU A 135 -17.64 -2.87 4.76
C LEU A 135 -19.02 -2.21 4.94
N THR A 136 -19.43 -2.05 6.20
CA THR A 136 -20.60 -1.26 6.59
C THR A 136 -20.37 0.23 6.34
N PRO A 137 -21.43 1.07 6.28
CA PRO A 137 -21.29 2.51 6.10
C PRO A 137 -20.28 3.17 7.05
N ARG A 138 -20.32 2.87 8.35
CA ARG A 138 -19.38 3.46 9.31
C ARG A 138 -17.95 2.92 9.16
N GLU A 139 -17.79 1.66 8.79
CA GLU A 139 -16.46 1.09 8.53
C GLU A 139 -15.81 1.72 7.28
N ARG A 140 -16.61 2.08 6.26
CA ARG A 140 -16.13 2.82 5.10
C ARG A 140 -15.60 4.20 5.48
N VAL A 141 -16.28 4.91 6.38
CA VAL A 141 -15.74 6.18 6.95
C VAL A 141 -14.45 5.89 7.71
N ALA A 142 -14.40 4.82 8.50
CA ALA A 142 -13.22 4.48 9.30
C ALA A 142 -11.99 4.20 8.43
N ILE A 143 -12.12 3.39 7.37
CA ILE A 143 -11.00 3.11 6.46
C ILE A 143 -10.59 4.36 5.68
N LEU A 144 -11.53 5.15 5.16
CA LEU A 144 -11.18 6.39 4.47
C LEU A 144 -10.47 7.39 5.39
N ALA A 145 -10.92 7.52 6.64
CA ALA A 145 -10.27 8.38 7.63
C ALA A 145 -8.88 7.88 8.02
N HIS A 146 -8.71 6.56 8.18
CA HIS A 146 -7.41 5.93 8.40
C HIS A 146 -6.45 6.23 7.25
N GLU A 147 -6.86 5.95 6.01
CA GLU A 147 -6.03 6.19 4.83
C GLU A 147 -5.67 7.69 4.69
N MET A 148 -6.65 8.58 4.80
CA MET A 148 -6.39 10.02 4.68
C MET A 148 -5.47 10.56 5.79
N ALA A 149 -5.49 9.97 6.99
CA ALA A 149 -4.60 10.37 8.08
C ALA A 149 -3.11 10.19 7.73
N HIS A 150 -2.75 9.26 6.83
CA HIS A 150 -1.36 9.09 6.38
C HIS A 150 -0.80 10.33 5.68
N PHE A 151 -1.63 11.10 4.96
CA PHE A 151 -1.18 12.37 4.37
C PHE A 151 -0.94 13.46 5.42
N GLY A 152 -1.76 13.52 6.48
CA GLY A 152 -1.64 14.51 7.55
C GLY A 152 -0.50 14.23 8.54
N ASN A 153 -0.08 12.96 8.67
CA ASN A 153 0.85 12.52 9.71
C ASN A 153 2.35 12.70 9.38
N GLY A 154 2.69 13.17 8.18
CA GLY A 154 4.09 13.40 7.80
C GLY A 154 4.93 12.12 7.74
N ASP A 155 4.33 11.01 7.33
CA ASP A 155 5.04 9.74 7.18
C ASP A 155 6.18 9.88 6.15
N ALA A 156 7.41 9.62 6.61
CA ALA A 156 8.60 9.72 5.79
C ALA A 156 8.57 8.76 4.59
N ARG A 157 7.84 7.63 4.65
CA ARG A 157 7.71 6.70 3.50
C ARG A 157 6.99 7.35 2.33
N HIS A 158 6.11 8.31 2.63
CA HIS A 158 5.39 9.11 1.64
C HIS A 158 6.12 10.43 1.32
N GLY A 159 7.29 10.67 1.93
CA GLY A 159 8.10 11.87 1.78
C GLY A 159 8.96 11.90 0.51
N LEU A 160 9.39 13.10 0.11
CA LEU A 160 10.17 13.31 -1.13
C LEU A 160 11.56 12.70 -1.11
N VAL A 161 12.17 12.55 0.06
CA VAL A 161 13.55 12.05 0.18
C VAL A 161 13.52 10.54 0.32
N VAL A 162 12.89 10.03 1.39
CA VAL A 162 12.91 8.61 1.70
C VAL A 162 11.98 7.80 0.80
N GLY A 163 10.78 8.30 0.50
CA GLY A 163 9.83 7.61 -0.38
C GLY A 163 10.32 7.43 -1.81
N THR A 164 10.95 8.44 -2.40
CA THR A 164 11.52 8.33 -3.75
C THR A 164 12.75 7.43 -3.78
N ALA A 165 13.57 7.41 -2.72
CA ALA A 165 14.68 6.46 -2.60
C ALA A 165 14.18 5.02 -2.53
N LEU A 166 13.15 4.74 -1.71
CA LEU A 166 12.50 3.43 -1.64
C LEU A 166 11.93 3.02 -3.01
N HIS A 167 11.25 3.93 -3.70
CA HIS A 167 10.73 3.65 -5.05
C HIS A 167 11.83 3.24 -6.04
N SER A 168 12.94 3.99 -6.09
CA SER A 168 14.07 3.65 -6.95
C SER A 168 14.69 2.29 -6.59
N LEU A 169 14.75 1.94 -5.30
CA LEU A 169 15.24 0.64 -4.86
C LEU A 169 14.27 -0.50 -5.21
N VAL A 170 12.96 -0.30 -5.09
CA VAL A 170 11.94 -1.29 -5.47
C VAL A 170 11.98 -1.55 -6.96
N GLU A 171 12.11 -0.52 -7.81
CA GLU A 171 12.26 -0.72 -9.26
C GLU A 171 13.51 -1.54 -9.61
N LEU A 172 14.60 -1.36 -8.87
CA LEU A 172 15.82 -2.14 -9.05
C LEU A 172 15.68 -3.56 -8.48
N TYR A 173 14.93 -3.73 -7.40
CA TYR A 173 14.56 -5.04 -6.87
C TYR A 173 13.77 -5.84 -7.89
N GLU A 174 12.78 -5.24 -8.55
CA GLU A 174 11.96 -5.92 -9.57
C GLU A 174 12.77 -6.45 -10.75
N ILE A 175 13.84 -5.75 -11.14
CA ILE A 175 14.75 -6.19 -12.20
C ILE A 175 15.68 -7.30 -11.71
N THR A 176 16.05 -7.26 -10.43
CA THR A 176 16.97 -8.23 -9.82
C THR A 176 16.26 -9.36 -9.10
N ARG A 177 14.93 -9.47 -9.22
CA ARG A 177 14.17 -10.56 -8.61
C ARG A 177 14.46 -11.87 -9.32
N PHE A 178 14.52 -12.95 -8.56
CA PHE A 178 14.72 -14.29 -9.10
C PHE A 178 13.44 -15.08 -8.93
N ASP A 179 12.97 -15.67 -10.02
CA ASP A 179 11.87 -16.62 -10.03
C ASP A 179 12.42 -18.04 -10.28
N PRO A 180 12.39 -18.93 -9.29
CA PRO A 180 12.86 -20.30 -9.47
C PRO A 180 11.96 -21.14 -10.39
N HIS A 181 10.74 -20.69 -10.67
CA HIS A 181 9.76 -21.38 -11.51
C HIS A 181 9.66 -20.80 -12.93
N ASP A 182 10.63 -19.98 -13.35
CA ASP A 182 10.66 -19.44 -14.70
C ASP A 182 10.89 -20.53 -15.76
N ASP A 183 9.95 -20.67 -16.69
CA ASP A 183 9.93 -21.73 -17.72
C ASP A 183 10.83 -21.45 -18.94
N ARG A 184 11.56 -20.32 -18.96
CA ARG A 184 12.41 -19.92 -20.09
C ARG A 184 13.72 -20.71 -20.24
N GLY A 185 13.95 -21.73 -19.42
CA GLY A 185 15.12 -22.63 -19.50
C GLY A 185 16.18 -22.41 -18.43
N LEU A 186 17.14 -23.33 -18.35
CA LEU A 186 18.18 -23.37 -17.30
C LEU A 186 19.14 -22.17 -17.39
N ASP A 187 19.52 -21.76 -18.59
CA ASP A 187 20.38 -20.61 -18.87
C ASP A 187 19.75 -19.30 -18.39
N TYR A 188 18.45 -19.10 -18.66
CA TYR A 188 17.70 -17.95 -18.16
C TYR A 188 17.66 -17.94 -16.62
N ARG A 189 17.40 -19.10 -16.00
CA ARG A 189 17.40 -19.24 -14.53
C ARG A 189 18.77 -18.96 -13.92
N MET A 190 19.86 -19.43 -14.54
CA MET A 190 21.22 -19.14 -14.09
C MET A 190 21.53 -17.64 -14.19
N ALA A 191 21.15 -16.99 -15.30
CA ALA A 191 21.30 -15.55 -15.46
C ALA A 191 20.48 -14.76 -14.42
N GLY A 192 19.23 -15.18 -14.16
CA GLY A 192 18.36 -14.62 -13.13
C GLY A 192 18.95 -14.78 -11.72
N ALA A 193 19.54 -15.93 -11.40
CA ALA A 193 20.20 -16.17 -10.12
C ALA A 193 21.44 -15.28 -9.94
N LEU A 194 22.25 -15.12 -10.99
CA LEU A 194 23.40 -14.19 -10.98
C LEU A 194 22.96 -12.73 -10.82
N LEU A 195 21.88 -12.34 -11.49
CA LEU A 195 21.31 -11.00 -11.38
C LEU A 195 20.74 -10.75 -9.98
N ALA A 196 20.11 -11.76 -9.37
CA ALA A 196 19.64 -11.67 -7.99
C ALA A 196 20.79 -11.58 -6.98
N LEU A 197 21.89 -12.30 -7.20
CA LEU A 197 23.10 -12.15 -6.41
C LEU A 197 23.66 -10.72 -6.50
N ALA A 198 23.72 -10.16 -7.71
CA ALA A 198 24.12 -8.77 -7.92
C ALA A 198 23.16 -7.76 -7.25
N GLY A 199 21.89 -8.13 -7.07
CA GLY A 199 20.88 -7.33 -6.37
C GLY A 199 20.90 -7.44 -4.83
N LEU A 200 21.81 -8.20 -4.21
CA LEU A 200 21.89 -8.30 -2.75
C LEU A 200 22.06 -6.94 -2.04
N PRO A 201 22.92 -6.00 -2.52
CA PRO A 201 23.05 -4.68 -1.91
C PRO A 201 21.73 -3.89 -1.90
N VAL A 202 20.91 -4.04 -2.94
CA VAL A 202 19.61 -3.37 -3.07
C VAL A 202 18.65 -3.87 -2.00
N ARG A 203 18.57 -5.19 -1.83
CA ARG A 203 17.77 -5.83 -0.77
C ARG A 203 18.22 -5.40 0.62
N LEU A 204 19.53 -5.31 0.85
CA LEU A 204 20.09 -4.83 2.10
C LEU A 204 19.70 -3.37 2.36
N LEU A 205 19.77 -2.49 1.35
CA LEU A 205 19.37 -1.08 1.49
C LEU A 205 17.88 -0.94 1.80
N ILE A 206 17.02 -1.72 1.14
CA ILE A 206 15.58 -1.77 1.44
C ILE A 206 15.38 -2.20 2.90
N LEU A 207 16.00 -3.32 3.32
CA LEU A 207 15.91 -3.82 4.69
C LEU A 207 16.37 -2.79 5.72
N VAL A 208 17.50 -2.12 5.48
CA VAL A 208 18.02 -1.08 6.38
C VAL A 208 17.03 0.07 6.51
N LEU A 209 16.48 0.57 5.39
CA LEU A 209 15.47 1.63 5.44
C LEU A 209 14.21 1.18 6.17
N GLU A 210 13.73 -0.04 5.92
CA GLU A 210 12.57 -0.60 6.62
C GLU A 210 12.80 -0.71 8.13
N LEU A 211 13.98 -1.19 8.56
CA LEU A 211 14.35 -1.28 9.97
C LEU A 211 14.42 0.10 10.63
N LEU A 212 15.03 1.08 9.96
CA LEU A 212 15.12 2.46 10.47
C LEU A 212 13.74 3.12 10.61
N MET A 213 12.83 2.81 9.69
CA MET A 213 11.49 3.39 9.66
C MET A 213 10.45 2.59 10.44
N TYR A 214 10.76 1.34 10.82
CA TYR A 214 9.80 0.42 11.43
C TYR A 214 9.02 1.06 12.57
N ARG A 215 9.71 1.69 13.52
CA ARG A 215 9.06 2.33 14.67
C ARG A 215 8.20 3.53 14.28
N SER A 216 8.61 4.31 13.28
CA SER A 216 7.80 5.45 12.80
C SER A 216 6.58 4.99 12.03
N SER A 217 6.68 3.95 11.20
CA SER A 217 5.54 3.34 10.50
C SER A 217 4.51 2.82 11.49
N GLN A 218 4.93 2.07 12.51
CA GLN A 218 4.04 1.56 13.54
C GLN A 218 3.31 2.68 14.30
N ARG A 219 4.00 3.79 14.58
CA ARG A 219 3.39 4.97 15.20
C ARG A 219 2.41 5.68 14.28
N ALA A 220 2.70 5.75 12.99
CA ALA A 220 1.80 6.33 11.99
C ALA A 220 0.51 5.52 11.92
N GLU A 221 0.59 4.19 11.91
CA GLU A 221 -0.57 3.29 11.95
C GLU A 221 -1.46 3.53 13.17
N TYR A 222 -0.90 3.48 14.39
CA TYR A 222 -1.70 3.73 15.60
C TYR A 222 -2.31 5.14 15.63
N ARG A 223 -1.61 6.14 15.08
CA ARG A 223 -2.13 7.51 14.99
C ARG A 223 -3.24 7.62 13.95
N ALA A 224 -3.11 6.95 12.81
CA ALA A 224 -4.16 6.86 11.80
C ALA A 224 -5.39 6.14 12.37
N ASP A 225 -5.21 5.11 13.18
CA ASP A 225 -6.31 4.43 13.90
C ASP A 225 -7.01 5.35 14.91
N GLU A 226 -6.23 6.12 15.68
CA GLU A 226 -6.76 7.11 16.63
C GLU A 226 -7.58 8.19 15.90
N LEU A 227 -7.11 8.67 14.75
CA LEU A 227 -7.83 9.65 13.92
C LEU A 227 -9.06 9.03 13.25
N GLY A 228 -8.95 7.80 12.74
CA GLY A 228 -10.08 7.05 12.19
C GLY A 228 -11.18 6.81 13.24
N ALA A 229 -10.80 6.46 14.47
CA ALA A 229 -11.72 6.32 15.60
C ALA A 229 -12.40 7.63 15.98
N ARG A 230 -11.70 8.77 15.91
CA ARG A 230 -12.32 10.09 16.13
C ARG A 230 -13.38 10.42 15.07
N VAL A 231 -13.10 10.12 13.81
CA VAL A 231 -13.99 10.51 12.69
C VAL A 231 -15.18 9.55 12.54
N ALA A 232 -14.94 8.25 12.61
CA ALA A 232 -15.97 7.22 12.38
C ALA A 232 -16.55 6.61 13.68
N GLY A 233 -15.92 6.87 14.81
CA GLY A 233 -16.25 6.30 16.11
C GLY A 233 -15.42 5.05 16.44
N SER A 234 -15.09 4.84 17.72
CA SER A 234 -14.20 3.76 18.15
C SER A 234 -14.72 2.37 17.79
N ARG A 235 -16.04 2.16 17.86
CA ARG A 235 -16.68 0.88 17.48
C ARG A 235 -16.52 0.59 15.99
N ALA A 236 -16.71 1.59 15.14
CA ALA A 236 -16.58 1.44 13.69
C ALA A 236 -15.13 1.14 13.29
N MET A 237 -14.17 1.82 13.92
CA MET A 237 -12.75 1.58 13.69
C MET A 237 -12.33 0.16 14.09
N VAL A 238 -12.76 -0.33 15.27
CA VAL A 238 -12.49 -1.71 15.69
C VAL A 238 -13.14 -2.72 14.74
N SER A 239 -14.38 -2.47 14.33
CA SER A 239 -15.13 -3.34 13.40
C SER A 239 -14.49 -3.40 12.01
N MET A 240 -13.96 -2.27 11.53
CA MET A 240 -13.20 -2.18 10.28
C MET A 240 -11.89 -2.98 10.37
N LEU A 241 -11.14 -2.86 11.46
CA LEU A 241 -9.92 -3.65 11.67
C LEU A 241 -10.23 -5.16 11.77
N ASP A 242 -11.32 -5.53 12.43
CA ASP A 242 -11.79 -6.92 12.48
C ASP A 242 -12.11 -7.45 11.06
N ALA A 243 -12.71 -6.62 10.20
CA ALA A 243 -13.03 -6.94 8.81
C ALA A 243 -11.82 -7.40 7.99
N PHE A 244 -10.63 -6.83 8.24
CA PHE A 244 -9.40 -7.26 7.59
C PHE A 244 -9.00 -8.69 7.97
N THR A 245 -9.36 -9.15 9.15
CA THR A 245 -9.07 -10.51 9.61
C THR A 245 -10.20 -11.51 9.31
N THR A 246 -11.44 -11.04 9.17
CA THR A 246 -12.62 -11.92 9.09
C THR A 246 -13.25 -11.95 7.69
N ARG A 247 -13.47 -10.79 7.07
CA ARG A 247 -14.20 -10.65 5.79
C ARG A 247 -13.30 -10.52 4.57
N THR A 248 -12.15 -9.86 4.70
CA THR A 248 -11.19 -9.67 3.59
C THR A 248 -10.70 -10.99 3.01
N PRO A 249 -10.32 -12.00 3.82
CA PRO A 249 -9.94 -13.30 3.27
C PRO A 249 -11.05 -13.95 2.44
N SER A 250 -12.32 -13.86 2.86
CA SER A 250 -13.44 -14.39 2.05
C SER A 250 -13.63 -13.67 0.72
N ALA A 251 -13.37 -12.35 0.68
CA ALA A 251 -13.45 -11.60 -0.57
C ALA A 251 -12.30 -11.98 -1.52
N GLU A 252 -11.10 -12.19 -0.99
CA GLU A 252 -9.94 -12.65 -1.76
C GLU A 252 -10.14 -14.08 -2.27
N ASP A 253 -10.52 -15.01 -1.37
CA ASP A 253 -10.83 -16.41 -1.67
C ASP A 253 -11.94 -16.54 -2.73
N PHE A 254 -12.90 -15.59 -2.76
CA PHE A 254 -13.92 -15.56 -3.79
C PHE A 254 -13.37 -15.04 -5.13
N LEU A 255 -12.64 -13.93 -5.12
CA LEU A 255 -12.19 -13.25 -6.34
C LEU A 255 -11.18 -14.07 -7.13
N GLU A 256 -10.22 -14.70 -6.45
CA GLU A 256 -9.13 -15.44 -7.11
C GLU A 256 -9.66 -16.54 -8.06
N PRO A 257 -10.52 -17.49 -7.63
CA PRO A 257 -11.08 -18.50 -8.52
C PRO A 257 -12.29 -18.03 -9.34
N SER A 258 -13.13 -17.14 -8.81
CA SER A 258 -14.45 -16.87 -9.39
C SER A 258 -14.46 -15.73 -10.40
N ALA A 259 -13.49 -14.81 -10.34
CA ALA A 259 -13.49 -13.62 -11.20
C ALA A 259 -13.53 -13.93 -12.70
N ALA A 260 -12.95 -15.05 -13.13
CA ALA A 260 -12.92 -15.43 -14.55
C ALA A 260 -14.25 -16.04 -15.06
N VAL A 261 -15.02 -16.66 -14.16
CA VAL A 261 -16.18 -17.50 -14.47
C VAL A 261 -17.49 -16.73 -14.28
N VAL A 262 -17.60 -15.94 -13.21
CA VAL A 262 -18.81 -15.21 -12.86
C VAL A 262 -19.07 -14.06 -13.86
N ARG A 263 -20.34 -13.81 -14.19
CA ARG A 263 -20.69 -12.68 -15.06
C ARG A 263 -20.40 -11.37 -14.33
N ALA A 264 -19.93 -10.36 -15.06
CA ALA A 264 -19.59 -9.06 -14.47
C ALA A 264 -20.78 -8.37 -13.78
N SER A 265 -22.02 -8.65 -14.21
CA SER A 265 -23.24 -8.15 -13.56
C SER A 265 -23.49 -8.76 -12.19
N ASP A 266 -23.05 -10.00 -11.98
CA ASP A 266 -23.40 -10.81 -10.80
C ASP A 266 -22.24 -10.81 -9.79
N LEU A 267 -21.01 -10.52 -10.25
CA LEU A 267 -19.76 -10.60 -9.48
C LEU A 267 -19.86 -9.98 -8.08
N TRP A 268 -20.42 -8.79 -7.98
CA TRP A 268 -20.54 -8.08 -6.70
C TRP A 268 -21.65 -8.62 -5.81
N GLY A 269 -22.76 -9.07 -6.42
CA GLY A 269 -23.84 -9.73 -5.67
C GLY A 269 -23.34 -11.03 -5.05
N ASP A 270 -22.65 -11.84 -5.85
CA ASP A 270 -22.10 -13.13 -5.44
C ASP A 270 -20.97 -12.97 -4.42
N LEU A 271 -20.08 -11.99 -4.58
CA LEU A 271 -19.04 -11.68 -3.60
C LEU A 271 -19.65 -11.31 -2.25
N ARG A 272 -20.67 -10.44 -2.25
CA ARG A 272 -21.35 -10.04 -1.01
C ARG A 272 -22.02 -11.25 -0.36
N ALA A 273 -22.74 -12.05 -1.15
CA ALA A 273 -23.40 -13.26 -0.65
C ALA A 273 -22.39 -14.24 -0.03
N GLY A 274 -21.28 -14.51 -0.71
CA GLY A 274 -20.23 -15.40 -0.22
C GLY A 274 -19.60 -14.92 1.08
N VAL A 275 -19.33 -13.62 1.22
CA VAL A 275 -18.78 -13.03 2.45
C VAL A 275 -19.80 -13.10 3.60
N THR A 276 -21.08 -12.85 3.34
CA THR A 276 -22.14 -12.91 4.37
C THR A 276 -22.56 -14.33 4.76
N ALA A 277 -22.32 -15.33 3.89
CA ALA A 277 -22.69 -16.72 4.14
C ALA A 277 -21.71 -17.45 5.06
N VAL A 278 -20.58 -16.84 5.42
CA VAL A 278 -19.58 -17.42 6.32
C VAL A 278 -20.19 -17.61 7.71
N PRO A 279 -20.19 -18.84 8.26
CA PRO A 279 -20.71 -19.08 9.61
C PRO A 279 -19.93 -18.32 10.69
N GLU A 280 -20.62 -17.89 11.76
CA GLU A 280 -20.00 -17.20 12.90
C GLU A 280 -18.88 -18.00 13.56
N GLU A 281 -18.97 -19.34 13.56
CA GLU A 281 -17.91 -20.22 14.06
C GLU A 281 -16.61 -20.07 13.26
N GLU A 282 -16.71 -19.94 11.94
CA GLU A 282 -15.57 -19.72 11.06
C GLU A 282 -15.01 -18.31 11.24
N VAL A 283 -15.87 -17.30 11.43
CA VAL A 283 -15.46 -15.93 11.74
C VAL A 283 -14.65 -15.87 13.03
N GLU A 284 -15.11 -16.55 14.09
CA GLU A 284 -14.41 -16.60 15.37
C GLU A 284 -13.11 -17.40 15.27
N ARG A 285 -13.10 -18.53 14.54
CA ARG A 285 -11.87 -19.28 14.25
C ARG A 285 -10.81 -18.39 13.59
N ARG A 286 -11.20 -17.61 12.57
CA ARG A 286 -10.30 -16.66 11.88
C ARG A 286 -9.79 -15.58 12.83
N ARG A 287 -10.65 -15.04 13.71
CA ARG A 287 -10.25 -14.05 14.71
C ARG A 287 -9.22 -14.61 15.70
N GLN A 288 -9.38 -15.85 16.13
CA GLN A 288 -8.43 -16.55 17.02
C GLN A 288 -7.11 -16.81 16.32
N ALA A 289 -7.16 -17.44 15.13
CA ALA A 289 -5.97 -17.68 14.30
C ALA A 289 -5.19 -16.38 14.04
N ALA A 290 -5.88 -15.30 13.66
CA ALA A 290 -5.25 -14.02 13.40
C ALA A 290 -4.52 -13.43 14.62
N ARG A 291 -5.00 -13.71 15.83
CA ARG A 291 -4.35 -13.29 17.08
C ARG A 291 -3.12 -14.14 17.39
N GLU A 292 -3.21 -15.45 17.20
CA GLU A 292 -2.13 -16.40 17.43
C GLU A 292 -0.98 -16.18 16.44
N GLU A 293 -1.30 -16.05 15.17
CA GLU A 293 -0.36 -15.80 14.07
C GLU A 293 0.15 -14.36 14.03
N ARG A 294 -0.48 -13.46 14.81
CA ARG A 294 -0.19 -12.02 14.83
C ARG A 294 -0.29 -11.42 13.42
N THR A 295 -1.38 -11.75 12.73
CA THR A 295 -1.67 -11.30 11.37
C THR A 295 -1.55 -9.79 11.27
N ARG A 296 -0.92 -9.35 10.18
CA ARG A 296 -0.62 -7.97 9.86
C ARG A 296 -0.85 -7.80 8.36
N VAL A 297 -1.23 -6.59 7.95
CA VAL A 297 -1.43 -6.25 6.52
C VAL A 297 -0.12 -6.43 5.76
N ASP A 298 0.99 -5.95 6.32
CA ASP A 298 2.35 -6.22 5.83
C ASP A 298 3.37 -6.16 6.98
N VAL A 299 4.64 -6.37 6.66
CA VAL A 299 5.76 -6.36 7.62
C VAL A 299 5.91 -5.04 8.41
N THR A 300 5.46 -3.93 7.85
CA THR A 300 5.55 -2.58 8.42
C THR A 300 4.35 -2.22 9.31
N HIS A 301 3.23 -2.95 9.22
CA HIS A 301 2.05 -2.76 10.06
C HIS A 301 2.16 -3.46 11.41
N PRO A 302 1.61 -2.87 12.50
CA PRO A 302 1.43 -3.60 13.75
C PRO A 302 0.44 -4.75 13.55
N PRO A 303 0.56 -5.85 14.34
CA PRO A 303 -0.46 -6.89 14.38
C PRO A 303 -1.86 -6.29 14.59
N THR A 304 -2.83 -6.71 13.77
CA THR A 304 -4.15 -6.07 13.71
C THR A 304 -4.87 -6.13 15.06
N TYR A 305 -4.72 -7.22 15.82
CA TYR A 305 -5.33 -7.33 17.15
C TYR A 305 -4.78 -6.29 18.15
N LEU A 306 -3.50 -5.88 18.06
CA LEU A 306 -2.92 -4.84 18.92
C LEU A 306 -3.47 -3.47 18.57
N ARG A 307 -3.72 -3.21 17.27
CA ARG A 307 -4.40 -2.00 16.80
C ARG A 307 -5.83 -1.92 17.35
N MET A 308 -6.57 -3.02 17.29
CA MET A 308 -7.91 -3.11 17.89
C MET A 308 -7.90 -2.89 19.40
N GLU A 309 -6.96 -3.52 20.12
CA GLU A 309 -6.79 -3.31 21.57
C GLU A 309 -6.43 -1.86 21.90
N ARG A 310 -5.59 -1.20 21.09
CA ARG A 310 -5.25 0.21 21.24
C ARG A 310 -6.47 1.10 21.09
N VAL A 311 -7.27 0.92 20.03
CA VAL A 311 -8.49 1.70 19.80
C VAL A 311 -9.51 1.49 20.92
N ARG A 312 -9.68 0.25 21.40
CA ARG A 312 -10.58 -0.06 22.53
C ARG A 312 -10.21 0.63 23.85
N ARG A 313 -8.95 1.03 24.01
CA ARG A 313 -8.46 1.76 25.20
C ARG A 313 -8.61 3.28 25.08
N LEU A 314 -8.95 3.80 23.91
CA LEU A 314 -9.29 5.21 23.75
C LEU A 314 -10.63 5.50 24.44
N PRO A 315 -10.88 6.75 24.86
CA PRO A 315 -12.22 7.16 25.25
C PRO A 315 -13.24 6.75 24.18
N CYS A 316 -14.44 6.35 24.58
CA CYS A 316 -15.49 6.01 23.63
C CYS A 316 -15.83 7.25 22.79
N MET A 317 -15.45 7.22 21.51
CA MET A 317 -15.73 8.29 20.57
C MET A 317 -16.96 7.90 19.74
N GLU A 318 -17.95 8.78 19.72
CA GLU A 318 -18.98 8.76 18.68
C GLU A 318 -18.39 9.34 17.39
N GLY A 319 -18.80 8.80 16.25
CA GLY A 319 -18.30 9.27 14.96
C GLY A 319 -18.82 10.66 14.66
N GLU A 320 -17.93 11.57 14.26
CA GLU A 320 -18.28 12.92 13.83
C GLU A 320 -19.00 12.95 12.47
N ILE A 321 -18.86 11.90 11.66
CA ILE A 321 -19.50 11.77 10.34
C ILE A 321 -20.56 10.67 10.36
N GLU A 322 -21.76 11.02 9.88
CA GLU A 322 -22.92 10.14 9.89
C GLU A 322 -22.89 9.07 8.79
N ALA A 323 -23.51 7.93 9.08
CA ALA A 323 -23.59 6.80 8.15
C ALA A 323 -24.41 7.10 6.89
N ALA A 324 -25.45 7.95 7.02
CA ALA A 324 -26.34 8.32 5.92
C ALA A 324 -25.61 9.02 4.76
N ASP A 325 -24.46 9.64 5.04
CA ASP A 325 -23.63 10.26 4.00
C ASP A 325 -23.03 9.22 3.05
N VAL A 326 -22.82 7.98 3.52
CA VAL A 326 -22.16 6.91 2.77
C VAL A 326 -23.14 6.16 1.86
N GLU A 327 -24.42 6.14 2.19
CA GLU A 327 -25.45 5.52 1.35
C GLU A 327 -25.58 6.25 0.00
N LYS A 328 -25.51 7.59 0.03
CA LYS A 328 -25.49 8.42 -1.20
C LYS A 328 -24.27 8.12 -2.05
N VAL A 329 -23.11 7.93 -1.41
CA VAL A 329 -21.88 7.53 -2.09
C VAL A 329 -22.06 6.18 -2.79
N GLN A 330 -22.70 5.21 -2.14
CA GLN A 330 -22.89 3.88 -2.74
C GLN A 330 -23.63 3.96 -4.09
N ALA A 331 -24.66 4.80 -4.19
CA ALA A 331 -25.43 4.98 -5.42
C ALA A 331 -24.56 5.60 -6.55
N GLU A 332 -23.69 6.56 -6.23
CA GLU A 332 -22.77 7.17 -7.21
C GLU A 332 -21.78 6.16 -7.80
N LEU A 333 -21.36 5.19 -6.98
CA LEU A 333 -20.33 4.23 -7.39
C LEU A 333 -20.85 3.07 -8.22
N GLU A 334 -22.17 2.92 -8.41
CA GLU A 334 -22.74 1.76 -9.13
C GLU A 334 -22.24 1.64 -10.58
N GLN A 335 -22.21 2.75 -11.33
CA GLN A 335 -21.72 2.72 -12.71
C GLN A 335 -20.24 2.36 -12.77
N ALA A 336 -19.45 2.94 -11.87
CA ALA A 336 -18.01 2.69 -11.78
C ALA A 336 -17.72 1.25 -11.34
N ALA A 337 -18.52 0.71 -10.41
CA ALA A 337 -18.46 -0.67 -9.95
C ALA A 337 -18.62 -1.66 -11.10
N HIS A 338 -19.54 -1.40 -12.03
CA HIS A 338 -19.72 -2.27 -13.20
C HIS A 338 -18.48 -2.30 -14.10
N ARG A 339 -17.83 -1.15 -14.29
CA ARG A 339 -16.56 -1.07 -15.05
C ARG A 339 -15.42 -1.80 -14.34
N VAL A 340 -15.35 -1.71 -13.01
CA VAL A 340 -14.38 -2.47 -12.21
C VAL A 340 -14.63 -3.98 -12.33
N ALA A 341 -15.89 -4.44 -12.26
CA ALA A 341 -16.21 -5.86 -12.39
C ALA A 341 -15.72 -6.44 -13.73
N LYS A 342 -15.94 -5.70 -14.81
CA LYS A 342 -15.44 -6.07 -16.13
C LYS A 342 -13.91 -6.14 -16.15
N SER A 343 -13.24 -5.14 -15.60
CA SER A 343 -11.77 -5.10 -15.52
C SER A 343 -11.19 -6.26 -14.72
N VAL A 344 -11.78 -6.61 -13.58
CA VAL A 344 -11.36 -7.73 -12.72
C VAL A 344 -11.49 -9.04 -13.47
N ARG A 345 -12.63 -9.25 -14.15
CA ARG A 345 -12.87 -10.45 -14.94
C ARG A 345 -11.91 -10.56 -16.12
N ASP A 346 -11.70 -9.47 -16.86
CA ASP A 346 -10.81 -9.46 -18.03
C ASP A 346 -9.36 -9.75 -17.61
N ALA A 347 -8.92 -9.21 -16.46
CA ALA A 347 -7.61 -9.53 -15.87
C ALA A 347 -7.51 -11.02 -15.46
N ALA A 348 -8.52 -11.56 -14.78
CA ALA A 348 -8.55 -12.96 -14.36
C ALA A 348 -8.54 -13.93 -15.56
N ARG A 349 -9.31 -13.62 -16.62
CA ARG A 349 -9.28 -14.40 -17.86
C ARG A 349 -7.93 -14.30 -18.57
N GLY A 350 -7.35 -13.11 -18.61
CA GLY A 350 -6.04 -12.90 -19.20
C GLY A 350 -4.92 -13.65 -18.46
N ALA A 351 -5.10 -13.99 -17.18
CA ALA A 351 -4.15 -14.80 -16.42
C ALA A 351 -4.26 -16.30 -16.74
N LEU A 352 -5.42 -16.80 -17.18
CA LEU A 352 -5.59 -18.21 -17.56
C LEU A 352 -4.91 -18.58 -18.90
N TYR A 353 -4.58 -17.59 -19.72
CA TYR A 353 -3.98 -17.77 -21.04
C TYR A 353 -2.51 -17.34 -21.11
N ARG A 354 -1.89 -17.00 -19.97
CA ARG A 354 -0.45 -16.77 -19.83
C ARG A 354 0.19 -17.99 -19.21
#